data_AF-A0A7J3LZZ9-F1
#
_entry.id   AF-A0A7J3LZZ9-F1
#
_cell.length_a   1.000
_cell.length_b   1.000
_cell.length_c   1.000
_cell.angle_alpha   90.00
_cell.angle_beta   90.00
_cell.angle_gamma   90.00
#
_symmetry.space_group_name_H-M   'P 1'
#
loop_
_entity.id
_entity.type
_entity.pdbx_description
1 polymer ?
#
loop_
_entity_poly.entity_id
_entity_poly.type
_entity_poly.pdbx_seq_one_letter_code
_entity_poly.pdbx_strand_id
1 'polypeptide(L)' 'MRTLSSRDARRLMKQMGLKVSELAGVKEVVIKMEDKEIIIENPSVSVLEVSGQRVFQILGSAKE' A
#
# COMPACT_ATOMS: atom_id res chain seq x y z
N MET A 1 7.23 -16.21 -20.71
CA MET A 1 7.66 -15.01 -19.97
C MET A 1 7.86 -15.40 -18.51
N ARG A 2 9.08 -15.29 -17.97
CA ARG A 2 9.34 -15.55 -16.54
C ARG A 2 8.52 -14.55 -15.74
N THR A 3 7.63 -15.02 -14.87
CA THR A 3 7.02 -14.17 -13.85
C THR A 3 8.18 -13.57 -13.05
N LEU A 4 8.29 -12.25 -13.04
CA LEU A 4 9.26 -11.59 -12.18
C LEU A 4 8.96 -12.06 -10.76
N SER A 5 9.90 -12.78 -10.17
CA SER A 5 9.80 -13.19 -8.77
C SER A 5 9.57 -11.94 -7.95
N SER A 6 8.63 -11.97 -7.01
CA SER A 6 8.32 -10.84 -6.13
C SER A 6 9.57 -10.30 -5.41
N ARG A 7 10.62 -11.12 -5.30
CA ARG A 7 11.94 -10.76 -4.77
C ARG A 7 12.78 -9.92 -5.74
N ASP A 8 12.76 -10.24 -7.03
CA ASP A 8 13.50 -9.50 -8.06
C ASP A 8 12.87 -8.11 -8.26
N ALA A 9 11.54 -8.04 -8.25
CA ALA A 9 10.82 -6.77 -8.29
C ALA A 9 11.11 -5.89 -7.05
N ARG A 10 11.15 -6.48 -5.85
CA ARG A 10 11.54 -5.76 -4.61
C ARG A 10 12.98 -5.25 -4.67
N ARG A 11 13.91 -6.02 -5.25
CA ARG A 11 15.30 -5.61 -5.42
C ARG A 11 15.41 -4.44 -6.40
N LEU A 12 14.70 -4.52 -7.52
CA LEU A 12 14.67 -3.45 -8.52
C LEU A 12 14.09 -2.15 -7.94
N MET A 13 12.98 -2.23 -7.21
CA MET A 13 12.38 -1.06 -6.54
C MET A 13 13.35 -0.41 -5.55
N LYS A 14 14.04 -1.21 -4.71
CA LYS A 14 15.08 -0.67 -3.82
C LYS A 14 16.23 0.02 -4.59
N GLN A 15 16.65 -0.51 -5.73
CA GLN A 15 17.70 0.09 -6.56
C GLN A 15 17.26 1.42 -7.20
N MET A 16 15.96 1.60 -7.44
CA MET A 16 15.39 2.85 -7.95
C MET A 16 15.16 3.90 -6.85
N GLY A 17 15.63 3.66 -5.61
CA GLY A 17 15.42 4.55 -4.47
C GLY A 17 14.00 4.52 -3.90
N LEU A 18 13.15 3.62 -4.40
CA LEU A 18 11.76 3.46 -3.96
C LEU A 18 11.73 2.74 -2.61
N LYS A 19 11.58 3.52 -1.53
CA LYS A 19 11.52 2.99 -0.16
C LYS A 19 10.10 2.50 0.13
N VAL A 20 9.93 1.18 0.17
CA VAL A 20 8.70 0.56 0.69
C VAL A 20 8.85 0.43 2.21
N SER A 21 7.93 1.02 2.96
CA SER A 21 7.86 0.91 4.42
C SER A 21 6.48 0.42 4.82
N GLU A 22 6.40 -0.47 5.81
CA GLU A 22 5.14 -0.90 6.39
C GLU A 22 4.71 0.08 7.50
N LEU A 23 3.44 0.45 7.51
CA LEU A 23 2.84 1.27 8.57
C LEU A 23 2.30 0.34 9.65
N ALA A 24 2.99 0.29 10.78
CA ALA A 24 2.60 -0.52 11.92
C ALA A 24 1.45 0.12 12.71
N GLY A 25 0.56 -0.71 13.25
CA GLY A 25 -0.49 -0.27 14.18
C GLY A 25 -1.64 0.51 13.55
N VAL A 26 -1.86 0.38 12.24
CA VAL A 26 -3.01 0.97 11.57
C VAL A 26 -4.29 0.26 12.02
N LYS A 27 -5.19 1.01 12.64
CA LYS A 27 -6.46 0.48 13.16
C LYS A 27 -7.58 0.52 12.13
N GLU A 28 -7.57 1.51 11.26
CA GLU A 28 -8.67 1.78 10.33
C GLU A 28 -8.15 2.59 9.13
N VAL A 29 -8.73 2.30 7.96
CA VAL A 29 -8.65 3.16 6.78
C VAL A 29 -10.08 3.50 6.35
N VAL A 30 -10.37 4.79 6.18
CA VAL A 30 -11.65 5.30 5.71
C VAL A 30 -11.45 5.96 4.36
N ILE A 31 -12.12 5.44 3.33
CA ILE A 31 -12.16 6.03 1.99
C ILE A 31 -13.50 6.74 1.85
N LYS A 32 -13.48 8.07 1.89
CA LYS A 32 -14.68 8.91 1.73
C LYS A 32 -14.88 9.27 0.26
N MET A 33 -16.06 8.99 -0.26
CA MET A 33 -16.52 9.41 -1.58
C MET A 33 -17.69 10.39 -1.42
N GLU A 34 -18.19 10.93 -2.52
CA GLU A 34 -19.29 11.91 -2.47
C GLU A 34 -20.59 11.33 -1.91
N ASP A 35 -20.84 10.04 -2.14
CA ASP A 35 -22.11 9.36 -1.86
C ASP A 35 -22.01 8.23 -0.83
N LYS A 36 -20.79 7.76 -0.51
CA LYS A 36 -20.57 6.66 0.44
C LYS A 36 -19.19 6.68 1.08
N GLU A 37 -19.02 5.84 2.10
CA GLU A 37 -17.75 5.59 2.76
C GLU A 37 -17.39 4.11 2.65
N ILE A 38 -16.11 3.80 2.54
CA ILE A 38 -15.60 2.42 2.68
C ILE A 38 -14.68 2.39 3.89
N ILE A 39 -14.98 1.49 4.82
CA ILE A 39 -14.22 1.32 6.06
C ILE A 39 -13.48 -0.01 6.00
N ILE A 40 -12.17 0.03 6.21
CA ILE A 40 -11.31 -1.15 6.29
C ILE A 40 -10.71 -1.19 7.70
N GLU A 41 -11.18 -2.13 8.52
CA GLU A 41 -10.71 -2.33 9.90
C GLU A 41 -9.44 -3.19 9.93
N ASN A 42 -8.50 -2.83 10.82
CA ASN A 42 -7.19 -3.46 11.02
C ASN A 42 -6.45 -3.83 9.71
N PRO A 43 -6.28 -2.89 8.76
CA PRO A 43 -5.64 -3.20 7.50
C PRO A 43 -4.12 -3.35 7.64
N SER A 44 -3.52 -4.13 6.74
CA SER A 44 -2.09 -4.05 6.47
C SER A 44 -1.86 -2.91 5.47
N VAL A 45 -1.04 -1.93 5.86
CA VAL A 45 -0.76 -0.75 5.02
C VAL A 45 0.73 -0.65 4.76
N SER A 46 1.10 -0.56 3.48
CA SER A 46 2.45 -0.23 3.04
C SER A 46 2.47 1.13 2.35
N VAL A 47 3.52 1.91 2.59
CA VAL A 47 3.76 3.18 1.92
C VAL A 47 4.99 3.08 1.03
N LEU A 48 4.85 3.60 -0.18
CA LEU A 48 5.92 3.75 -1.16
C LEU A 48 6.09 5.24 -1.48
N GLU A 49 7.32 5.73 -1.42
CA GLU A 49 7.64 7.09 -1.83
C GLU A 49 8.29 7.10 -3.23
N VAL A 50 7.66 7.81 -4.17
CA VAL A 50 8.11 7.96 -5.57
C VAL A 50 8.14 9.45 -5.88
N SER A 51 9.31 10.04 -6.12
CA SER A 51 9.44 11.43 -6.61
C SER A 51 8.64 12.47 -5.80
N GLY A 52 8.59 12.33 -4.47
CA GLY A 52 7.85 13.22 -3.56
C GLY A 52 6.37 12.88 -3.38
N GLN A 53 5.84 11.88 -4.09
CA GLN A 53 4.49 11.35 -3.92
C GLN A 53 4.52 10.10 -3.04
N ARG A 54 3.50 9.94 -2.19
CA ARG A 54 3.32 8.74 -1.36
C ARG A 54 2.18 7.90 -1.92
N VAL A 55 2.48 6.66 -2.25
CA VAL A 55 1.51 5.65 -2.67
C VAL A 55 1.26 4.73 -1.48
N PHE A 56 -0.01 4.56 -1.11
CA PHE A 56 -0.42 3.66 -0.03
C PHE A 56 -1.04 2.40 -0.63
N GLN A 57 -0.52 1.25 -0.26
CA GLN A 57 -1.11 -0.05 -0.55
C GLN A 57 -1.84 -0.53 0.70
N ILE A 58 -3.15 -0.70 0.59
CA ILE A 58 -4.01 -1.13 1.69
C ILE A 58 -4.52 -2.53 1.36
N LEU A 59 -4.31 -3.47 2.27
CA LEU A 59 -4.84 -4.83 2.18
C LEU A 59 -5.69 -5.11 3.41
N GLY A 60 -6.97 -5.43 3.19
CA GLY A 60 -7.92 -5.74 4.25
C GLY A 60 -9.31 -6.03 3.70
N SER A 61 -10.23 -6.39 4.59
CA SER A 61 -11.64 -6.59 4.24
C SER A 61 -12.38 -5.26 4.35
N ALA A 62 -13.01 -4.84 3.25
CA ALA A 62 -13.83 -3.63 3.20
C ALA A 62 -15.25 -3.90 3.71
N LYS A 63 -15.79 -2.97 4.51
CA LYS A 63 -17.22 -2.81 4.79
C LYS A 63 -17.69 -1.52 4.10
N GLU A 64 -18.82 -1.59 3.41
CA GLU A 64 -19.53 -0.44 2.83
C GLU A 64 -20.60 0.10 3.80
#